data_AF-A0A7C5MCR5-F1
#
_entry.id   AF-A0A7C5MCR5-F1
#
_cell.length_a   1.000
_cell.length_b   1.000
_cell.length_c   1.000
_cell.angle_alpha   90.00
_cell.angle_beta   90.00
_cell.angle_gamma   90.00
#
_symmetry.space_group_name_H-M   'P 1'
#
loop_
_entity.id
_entity.type
_entity.pdbx_description
1 polymer ?
#
loop_
_entity_poly.entity_id
_entity_poly.type
_entity_poly.pdbx_seq_one_letter_code
_entity_poly.pdbx_strand_id
1 'polypeptide(L)' 'MGPPYQNWPKAELHLHLEGSIEAETLRELSPELSPEEIQAHYEFDSFLAFLRCFERITRQLRRPQDYALAVRRLLERLER' A
#
# COMPACT_ATOMS: atom_id res chain seq x y z
N MET A 1 -25.09 -9.15 6.64
CA MET A 1 -24.00 -10.06 7.09
C MET A 1 -23.19 -10.41 5.87
N GLY A 2 -21.89 -10.15 5.88
CA GLY A 2 -21.02 -10.57 4.79
C GLY A 2 -20.87 -12.09 4.73
N PRO A 3 -20.29 -12.62 3.65
CA PRO A 3 -20.08 -14.05 3.49
C PRO A 3 -19.16 -14.62 4.59
N PRO A 4 -19.35 -15.89 4.98
CA PRO A 4 -18.72 -16.48 6.16
C PRO A 4 -17.18 -16.50 6.12
N TYR A 5 -16.57 -16.49 4.93
CA TYR A 5 -15.11 -16.51 4.77
C TYR A 5 -14.42 -15.23 5.25
N GLN A 6 -15.15 -14.11 5.42
CA GLN A 6 -14.56 -12.84 5.84
C GLN A 6 -13.95 -12.95 7.25
N ASN A 7 -14.58 -13.69 8.16
CA ASN A 7 -14.16 -13.78 9.56
C ASN A 7 -13.26 -14.98 9.87
N TRP A 8 -12.85 -15.75 8.85
CA TRP A 8 -11.93 -16.87 9.07
C TRP A 8 -10.53 -16.36 9.41
N PRO A 9 -9.79 -17.04 10.31
CA PRO A 9 -8.36 -16.80 10.49
C PRO A 9 -7.63 -17.16 9.19
N LYS A 10 -6.84 -16.23 8.67
CA LYS A 10 -6.10 -16.39 7.40
C LYS A 10 -4.61 -16.14 7.63
N ALA A 11 -3.79 -16.81 6.83
CA ALA A 11 -2.38 -16.51 6.69
C ALA A 11 -2.12 -16.07 5.25
N GLU A 12 -1.49 -14.90 5.08
CA GLU A 12 -1.11 -14.37 3.77
C GLU A 12 0.34 -14.76 3.46
N LEU A 13 0.54 -15.61 2.45
CA LEU A 13 1.85 -16.20 2.13
C LEU A 13 2.58 -15.45 0.99
N HIS A 14 1.87 -14.59 0.27
CA HIS A 14 2.42 -13.78 -0.81
C HIS A 14 1.92 -12.36 -0.65
N LEU A 15 2.76 -11.52 -0.04
CA LEU A 15 2.52 -10.10 0.11
C LEU A 15 3.82 -9.33 -0.11
N HIS A 16 3.73 -8.23 -0.84
CA HIS A 16 4.80 -7.26 -0.99
C HIS A 16 4.48 -6.06 -0.12
N LEU A 17 5.40 -5.66 0.78
CA LEU A 17 5.16 -4.53 1.67
C LEU A 17 4.92 -3.24 0.87
N GLU A 18 5.73 -2.99 -0.14
CA GLU A 18 5.65 -1.81 -1.01
C GLU A 18 4.34 -1.79 -1.79
N GLY A 19 3.88 -2.95 -2.25
CA GLY A 19 2.59 -3.12 -2.92
C GLY A 19 1.39 -3.06 -1.99
N SER A 20 1.59 -3.02 -0.67
CA SER A 20 0.54 -2.95 0.34
C SER A 20 0.27 -1.55 0.87
N ILE A 21 1.03 -0.55 0.41
CA ILE A 21 0.89 0.85 0.81
C ILE A 21 -0.37 1.44 0.18
N GLU A 22 -1.33 1.80 1.03
CA GLU A 22 -2.58 2.48 0.63
C GLU A 22 -2.37 3.98 0.44
N ALA A 23 -3.26 4.64 -0.30
CA ALA A 23 -3.16 6.06 -0.66
C ALA A 23 -3.05 6.97 0.58
N GLU A 24 -3.75 6.64 1.66
CA GLU A 24 -3.69 7.35 2.94
C GLU A 24 -2.30 7.27 3.56
N THR A 25 -1.65 6.10 3.46
CA THR A 25 -0.29 5.90 3.95
C THR A 25 0.72 6.61 3.05
N LEU A 26 0.52 6.60 1.73
CA LEU A 26 1.35 7.35 0.79
C LEU A 26 1.31 8.86 1.07
N ARG A 27 0.14 9.39 1.45
CA ARG A 27 -0.02 10.79 1.87
C ARG A 27 0.78 11.14 3.14
N GLU A 28 0.90 10.19 4.07
CA GLU A 28 1.72 10.37 5.28
C GLU A 28 3.22 10.30 4.96
N LEU A 29 3.62 9.40 4.04
CA LEU A 29 5.00 9.21 3.60
C LEU A 29 5.52 10.37 2.75
N SER A 30 4.65 10.94 1.91
CA SER A 30 5.00 11.97 0.94
C SER A 30 4.00 13.13 1.02
N PRO A 31 4.03 13.93 2.10
CA PRO A 31 3.11 15.04 2.30
C PRO A 31 3.27 16.16 1.25
N GLU A 32 4.36 16.14 0.47
CA GLU A 32 4.58 17.03 -0.66
C GLU A 32 3.68 16.72 -1.87
N LEU A 33 3.13 15.51 -1.98
CA LEU A 33 2.30 15.12 -3.11
C LEU A 33 0.86 15.62 -2.93
N SER A 34 0.26 16.08 -4.03
CA SER A 34 -1.15 16.44 -4.06
C SER A 34 -2.05 15.19 -3.98
N PRO A 35 -3.31 15.32 -3.54
CA PRO A 35 -4.27 14.20 -3.58
C PRO A 35 -4.43 13.59 -4.98
N GLU A 36 -4.40 14.42 -6.03
CA GLU A 36 -4.47 13.98 -7.42
C GLU A 36 -3.23 13.20 -7.84
N GLU A 37 -2.05 13.64 -7.42
CA GLU A 37 -0.79 12.92 -7.67
C GLU A 37 -0.82 11.55 -6.97
N ILE A 38 -1.24 11.51 -5.70
CA ILE A 38 -1.43 10.28 -4.93
C ILE A 38 -2.38 9.34 -5.64
N GLN A 39 -3.55 9.81 -6.08
CA GLN A 39 -4.52 8.98 -6.78
C GLN A 39 -3.96 8.43 -8.10
N ALA A 40 -3.23 9.25 -8.86
CA ALA A 40 -2.59 8.85 -10.11
C ALA A 40 -1.51 7.78 -9.93
N HIS A 41 -0.97 7.59 -8.71
CA HIS A 41 -0.08 6.46 -8.44
C HIS A 41 -0.81 5.11 -8.51
N TYR A 42 -2.12 5.05 -8.25
CA TYR A 42 -2.90 3.81 -8.17
C TYR A 42 -3.70 3.49 -9.44
N GLU A 43 -3.53 4.28 -10.50
CA GLU A 43 -4.19 4.05 -11.80
C GLU A 43 -3.26 3.27 -12.74
N PHE A 44 -3.66 2.04 -13.10
CA PHE A 44 -2.95 1.21 -14.07
C PHE A 44 -3.88 0.26 -14.83
N ASP A 45 -3.60 0.06 -16.12
CA ASP A 45 -4.42 -0.72 -17.06
C ASP A 45 -3.71 -1.97 -17.62
N SER A 46 -2.46 -2.18 -17.20
CA SER A 46 -1.58 -3.22 -17.72
C SER A 46 -0.53 -3.60 -16.68
N PHE A 47 0.07 -4.78 -16.83
CA PHE A 47 1.13 -5.22 -15.93
C PHE A 47 2.32 -4.26 -15.91
N LEU A 48 2.68 -3.69 -17.06
CA LEU A 48 3.77 -2.70 -17.11
C LEU A 48 3.38 -1.38 -16.41
N ALA A 49 2.13 -0.95 -16.52
CA ALA A 49 1.64 0.21 -15.76
C ALA A 49 1.63 -0.08 -14.24
N PHE A 50 1.24 -1.29 -13.83
CA PHE A 50 1.34 -1.76 -12.45
C PHE A 50 2.80 -1.71 -11.94
N LEU A 51 3.77 -2.19 -12.71
CA LEU A 51 5.18 -2.12 -12.31
C LEU A 51 5.68 -0.68 -12.14
N ARG A 52 5.22 0.26 -12.98
CA ARG A 52 5.53 1.68 -12.82
C ARG A 52 4.90 2.29 -11.57
N CYS A 53 3.66 1.91 -11.26
CA CYS A 53 3.00 2.25 -9.99
C CYS A 53 3.85 1.76 -8.80
N PHE A 54 4.18 0.46 -8.81
CA PHE A 54 4.97 -0.18 -7.75
C PHE A 54 6.33 0.50 -7.56
N GLU A 55 7.05 0.79 -8.65
CA GLU A 55 8.32 1.51 -8.62
C GLU A 55 8.17 2.89 -7.98
N ARG A 56 7.15 3.66 -8.39
CA ARG A 56 6.91 5.01 -7.88
C ARG A 56 6.60 5.02 -6.38
N ILE A 57 5.78 4.08 -5.91
CA ILE A 57 5.48 3.94 -4.48
C ILE A 57 6.76 3.56 -3.70
N THR A 58 7.51 2.60 -4.22
CA THR A 58 8.78 2.14 -3.61
C THR A 58 9.77 3.30 -3.43
N ARG A 59 9.83 4.24 -4.38
CA ARG A 59 10.71 5.42 -4.31
C ARG A 59 10.37 6.40 -3.17
N GLN A 60 9.20 6.28 -2.54
CA GLN A 60 8.83 7.09 -1.38
C GLN A 60 9.36 6.52 -0.05
N LEU A 61 9.81 5.27 -0.04
CA LEU A 61 10.41 4.65 1.15
C LEU A 61 11.92 4.97 1.19
N ARG A 62 12.26 6.16 1.71
CA ARG A 62 13.62 6.73 1.63
C ARG A 62 14.45 6.49 2.89
N ARG A 63 13.79 6.33 4.05
CA ARG A 63 14.42 6.19 5.37
C ARG A 63 13.84 4.98 6.12
N PRO A 64 14.56 4.41 7.10
CA PRO A 64 14.07 3.28 7.89
C PRO A 64 12.70 3.52 8.55
N GLN A 65 12.41 4.76 8.93
CA GLN A 65 11.12 5.14 9.55
C GLN A 65 9.94 5.00 8.57
N ASP A 66 10.18 5.18 7.27
CA ASP A 66 9.16 5.06 6.24
C ASP A 66 8.68 3.60 6.12
N TYR A 67 9.62 2.65 6.14
CA TYR A 67 9.32 1.22 6.20
C TYR A 67 8.61 0.84 7.49
N ALA A 68 9.03 1.40 8.63
CA ALA A 68 8.38 1.15 9.91
C ALA A 68 6.92 1.63 9.92
N LEU A 69 6.64 2.80 9.31
CA LEU A 69 5.28 3.29 9.13
C LEU A 69 4.46 2.34 8.25
N ALA A 70 5.00 1.97 7.08
CA ALA A 70 4.33 1.07 6.14
C ALA A 70 3.95 -0.27 6.80
N VAL A 71 4.87 -0.90 7.55
CA VAL A 71 4.60 -2.15 8.27
C VAL A 71 3.50 -1.97 9.31
N ARG A 72 3.51 -0.88 10.08
CA ARG A 72 2.48 -0.63 11.10
C ARG A 72 1.10 -0.51 10.46
N ARG A 73 0.98 0.28 9.39
CA ARG A 73 -0.29 0.45 8.66
C ARG A 73 -0.78 -0.86 8.05
N LEU A 74 0.14 -1.67 7.52
CA LEU A 74 -0.20 -3.00 7.02
C LEU A 74 -0.77 -3.90 8.13
N LEU A 75 -0.10 -3.97 9.29
CA LEU A 75 -0.57 -4.81 10.40
C LEU A 75 -1.94 -4.34 10.93
N GLU A 76 -2.14 -3.03 11.09
CA GLU A 76 -3.44 -2.43 11.46
C GLU A 76 -4.57 -2.82 10.49
N ARG A 77 -4.26 -3.02 9.21
CA ARG A 77 -5.22 -3.48 8.19
C ARG A 77 -5.48 -4.98 8.27
N LEU A 78 -4.45 -5.79 8.50
CA LEU A 78 -4.54 -7.25 8.57
C LEU A 78 -5.22 -7.76 9.84
N GLU A 79 -5.23 -6.97 10.92
CA GLU A 79 -5.94 -7.30 12.16
C GLU A 79 -7.47 -7.12 12.07
N ARG A 80 -7.98 -6.47 11.02
CA ARG A 80 -9.43 -6.23 10.81
C ARG A 80 -10.12 -7.42 10.13
#